data_AF-A0A380DSI8-F1
#
_entry.id   AF-A0A380DSI8-F1
#
_cell.length_a   1.000
_cell.length_b   1.000
_cell.length_c   1.000
_cell.angle_alpha   90.00
_cell.angle_beta   90.00
_cell.angle_gamma   90.00
#
_symmetry.space_group_name_H-M   'P 1'
#
loop_
_entity.id
_entity.type
_entity.pdbx_description
1 polymer ?
#
loop_
_entity_poly.entity_id
_entity_poly.type
_entity_poly.pdbx_seq_one_letter_code
_entity_poly.pdbx_strand_id
1 'polypeptide(L)'
;MLKSNLTEQIERGTTVAGVQGIQANAGTLNQAMNQLRQSIASKDATKSSEDYQDANADLQNAYNRAVSDAEGIISATNNPEMNPDTINQKASQVNSAKSALNGDEKLAAAKQTAKSDIGSLTDLNNAQRTAANAEVDHAQTCSGNSG
;
A
#
# COMPACT_ATOMS: atom_id res chain seq x y z
N MET A 1 -21.37 9.66 -19.27
CA MET A 1 -20.90 9.89 -20.66
C MET A 1 -19.37 9.85 -20.70
N LEU A 2 -18.73 8.66 -20.61
CA LEU A 2 -17.26 8.54 -20.58
C LEU A 2 -16.68 7.66 -21.72
N LYS A 3 -17.52 7.02 -22.53
CA LYS A 3 -17.10 6.18 -23.67
C LYS A 3 -16.39 6.94 -24.80
N SER A 4 -16.34 8.27 -24.76
CA SER A 4 -16.27 9.06 -25.99
C SER A 4 -14.85 9.51 -26.34
N ASN A 5 -13.96 9.78 -25.40
CA ASN A 5 -12.81 10.61 -25.75
C ASN A 5 -11.75 9.91 -26.63
N LEU A 6 -11.29 8.69 -26.29
CA LEU A 6 -10.29 8.00 -27.11
C LEU A 6 -10.92 7.28 -28.30
N THR A 7 -12.09 6.66 -28.12
CA THR A 7 -12.81 5.94 -29.19
C THR A 7 -13.35 6.89 -30.26
N GLU A 8 -13.93 8.06 -29.90
CA GLU A 8 -14.36 9.05 -30.91
C GLU A 8 -13.17 9.74 -31.59
N GLN A 9 -12.03 9.91 -30.90
CA GLN A 9 -10.82 10.41 -31.57
C GLN A 9 -10.30 9.40 -32.61
N ILE A 10 -10.32 8.10 -32.30
CA ILE A 10 -10.00 7.01 -33.25
C ILE A 10 -10.92 7.06 -34.47
N GLU A 11 -12.23 7.21 -34.29
CA GLU A 11 -13.19 7.31 -35.40
C GLU A 11 -13.06 8.62 -36.20
N ARG A 12 -12.55 9.70 -35.60
CA ARG A 12 -12.35 11.01 -36.24
C ARG A 12 -10.97 11.22 -36.86
N GLY A 13 -10.04 10.29 -36.68
CA GLY A 13 -8.65 10.33 -37.18
C GLY A 13 -8.54 10.22 -38.71
N THR A 14 -9.07 11.20 -39.44
CA THR A 14 -8.97 11.30 -40.92
C THR A 14 -7.81 12.20 -41.38
N THR A 15 -6.97 12.69 -40.45
CA THR A 15 -5.79 13.52 -40.72
C THR A 15 -4.57 13.04 -39.92
N VAL A 16 -3.35 13.27 -40.45
CA VAL A 16 -2.08 12.89 -39.80
C VAL A 16 -1.96 13.47 -38.38
N ALA A 17 -2.41 14.71 -38.17
CA ALA A 17 -2.42 15.36 -36.86
C ALA A 17 -3.37 14.68 -35.86
N GLY A 18 -4.54 14.20 -36.32
CA GLY A 18 -5.46 13.42 -35.50
C GLY A 18 -4.85 12.09 -35.06
N VAL A 19 -4.16 11.39 -35.97
CA VAL A 19 -3.45 10.13 -35.66
C VAL A 19 -2.33 10.34 -34.64
N GLN A 20 -1.56 11.43 -34.76
CA GLN A 20 -0.49 11.77 -33.81
C GLN A 20 -1.03 12.09 -32.40
N GLY A 21 -2.15 12.81 -32.31
CA GLY A 21 -2.83 13.09 -31.03
C GLY A 21 -3.32 11.83 -30.33
N ILE A 22 -3.91 10.90 -31.08
CA ILE A 22 -4.33 9.58 -30.56
C ILE A 22 -3.14 8.79 -30.04
N GLN A 23 -2.02 8.77 -30.78
CA GLN A 23 -0.80 8.07 -30.38
C GLN A 23 -0.21 8.63 -29.08
N ALA A 24 -0.17 9.96 -28.93
CA ALA A 24 0.30 10.59 -27.70
C ALA A 24 -0.58 10.20 -26.50
N ASN A 25 -1.91 10.28 -26.65
CA ASN A 25 -2.87 9.91 -25.61
C ASN A 25 -2.74 8.42 -25.20
N ALA A 26 -2.55 7.53 -26.17
CA ALA A 26 -2.32 6.11 -25.91
C ALA A 26 -1.01 5.86 -25.15
N GLY A 27 0.05 6.62 -25.46
CA GLY A 27 1.33 6.58 -24.75
C GLY A 27 1.19 6.98 -23.27
N THR A 28 0.52 8.11 -23.01
CA THR A 28 0.26 8.58 -21.64
C THR A 28 -0.58 7.59 -20.84
N LEU A 29 -1.64 7.04 -21.44
CA LEU A 29 -2.49 6.04 -20.80
C LEU A 29 -1.70 4.77 -20.47
N ASN A 30 -0.86 4.29 -21.40
CA ASN A 30 0.00 3.13 -21.18
C ASN A 30 0.98 3.34 -20.02
N GLN A 31 1.59 4.53 -19.93
CA GLN A 31 2.48 4.86 -18.83
C GLN A 31 1.76 4.85 -17.47
N ALA A 32 0.56 5.46 -17.40
CA ALA A 32 -0.23 5.45 -16.17
C ALA A 32 -0.62 4.03 -15.75
N MET A 33 -1.05 3.19 -16.70
CA MET A 33 -1.40 1.79 -16.44
C MET A 33 -0.20 0.94 -16.01
N ASN A 34 1.00 1.27 -16.50
CA ASN A 34 2.24 0.65 -16.04
C ASN A 34 2.56 1.05 -14.59
N GLN A 35 2.45 2.33 -14.24
CA GLN A 35 2.64 2.82 -12.87
C GLN A 35 1.64 2.18 -11.89
N LEU A 36 0.37 2.04 -12.29
CA LEU A 36 -0.64 1.36 -11.48
C LEU A 36 -0.27 -0.10 -11.21
N ARG A 37 0.19 -0.85 -12.22
CA ARG A 37 0.66 -2.24 -12.05
C ARG A 37 1.87 -2.33 -11.12
N GLN A 38 2.83 -1.42 -11.26
CA GLN A 38 4.00 -1.38 -10.39
C GLN A 38 3.61 -1.12 -8.93
N SER A 39 2.63 -0.25 -8.68
CA SER A 39 2.18 0.07 -7.31
C SER A 39 1.69 -1.16 -6.54
N ILE A 40 1.06 -2.13 -7.23
CA ILE A 40 0.56 -3.37 -6.62
C ILE A 40 1.50 -4.58 -6.77
N ALA A 41 2.65 -4.44 -7.43
CA ALA A 41 3.54 -5.57 -7.74
C ALA A 41 4.08 -6.28 -6.48
N SER A 42 4.21 -5.55 -5.37
CA SER A 42 4.69 -6.07 -4.08
C SER A 42 3.56 -6.40 -3.08
N LYS A 43 2.31 -6.52 -3.56
CA LYS A 43 1.12 -6.78 -2.74
C LYS A 43 1.30 -7.95 -1.79
N ASP A 44 1.66 -9.12 -2.31
CA ASP A 44 1.68 -10.34 -1.50
C ASP A 44 2.81 -10.31 -0.47
N ALA A 45 3.95 -9.71 -0.83
CA ALA A 45 5.06 -9.47 0.09
C ALA A 45 4.66 -8.48 1.20
N THR A 46 3.93 -7.41 0.85
CA THR A 46 3.44 -6.41 1.81
C THR A 46 2.41 -7.04 2.75
N LYS A 47 1.48 -7.86 2.25
CA LYS A 47 0.51 -8.56 3.11
C LYS A 47 1.15 -9.59 4.02
N SER A 48 2.32 -10.11 3.66
CA SER A 48 3.05 -11.09 4.47
C SER A 48 4.03 -10.45 5.46
N SER A 49 4.27 -9.14 5.39
CA SER A 49 5.19 -8.47 6.31
C SER A 49 4.54 -8.15 7.65
N GLU A 50 5.33 -8.19 8.72
CA GLU A 50 4.88 -7.83 10.08
C GLU A 50 4.34 -6.40 10.15
N ASP A 51 4.92 -5.47 9.40
CA ASP A 51 4.41 -4.10 9.28
C ASP A 51 2.94 -4.05 8.85
N TYR A 52 2.49 -4.98 8.00
CA TYR A 52 1.08 -5.11 7.65
C TYR A 52 0.31 -5.89 8.72
N GLN A 53 0.82 -7.03 9.19
CA GLN A 53 0.12 -7.92 10.12
C GLN A 53 -0.21 -7.23 11.45
N ASP A 54 0.72 -6.43 11.97
CA ASP A 54 0.58 -5.72 13.23
C ASP A 54 0.00 -4.30 13.06
N ALA A 55 -0.15 -3.79 11.83
CA ALA A 55 -0.73 -2.48 11.57
C ALA A 55 -2.15 -2.33 12.15
N ASN A 56 -2.61 -1.10 12.32
CA ASN A 56 -3.99 -0.84 12.69
C ASN A 56 -4.96 -1.36 11.61
N ALA A 57 -6.08 -1.92 12.05
CA ALA A 57 -7.10 -2.49 11.16
C ALA A 57 -7.56 -1.49 10.07
N ASP A 58 -7.73 -0.21 10.41
CA ASP A 58 -8.11 0.82 9.44
C ASP A 58 -7.05 1.05 8.35
N LEU A 59 -5.77 0.92 8.69
CA LEU A 59 -4.65 1.08 7.75
C LEU A 59 -4.51 -0.16 6.86
N GLN A 60 -4.67 -1.37 7.42
CA GLN A 60 -4.80 -2.60 6.64
C GLN A 60 -5.96 -2.52 5.64
N ASN A 61 -7.13 -2.05 6.10
CA ASN A 61 -8.32 -1.88 5.28
C ASN A 61 -8.09 -0.83 4.17
N ALA A 62 -7.45 0.29 4.49
CA ALA A 62 -7.09 1.31 3.51
C ALA A 62 -6.17 0.75 2.41
N TYR A 63 -5.14 0.00 2.80
CA TYR A 63 -4.25 -0.67 1.84
C TYR A 63 -4.99 -1.68 0.97
N ASN A 64 -5.77 -2.57 1.58
CA ASN A 64 -6.56 -3.57 0.86
C ASN A 64 -7.53 -2.95 -0.14
N ARG A 65 -8.21 -1.87 0.25
CA ARG A 65 -9.13 -1.14 -0.63
C ARG A 65 -8.40 -0.50 -1.79
N ALA A 66 -7.27 0.18 -1.55
CA ALA A 66 -6.48 0.79 -2.61
C ALA A 66 -5.98 -0.25 -3.63
N VAL A 67 -5.51 -1.41 -3.15
CA VAL A 67 -5.09 -2.53 -4.00
C VAL A 67 -6.28 -3.06 -4.81
N SER A 68 -7.44 -3.28 -4.18
CA SER A 68 -8.63 -3.80 -4.87
C SER A 68 -9.14 -2.83 -5.95
N ASP A 69 -9.14 -1.52 -5.66
CA ASP A 69 -9.50 -0.49 -6.65
C ASP A 69 -8.54 -0.52 -7.85
N ALA A 70 -7.24 -0.66 -7.60
CA ALA A 70 -6.23 -0.77 -8.64
C ALA A 70 -6.40 -2.05 -9.49
N GLU A 71 -6.65 -3.20 -8.86
CA GLU A 71 -6.95 -4.47 -9.54
C GLU A 71 -8.22 -4.36 -10.40
N GLY A 72 -9.24 -3.65 -9.93
CA GLY A 72 -10.46 -3.37 -10.68
C GLY A 72 -10.18 -2.59 -11.97
N ILE A 73 -9.36 -1.54 -11.90
CA ILE A 73 -8.95 -0.78 -13.09
C ILE A 73 -8.10 -1.63 -14.05
N ILE A 74 -7.19 -2.43 -13.50
CA ILE A 74 -6.28 -3.30 -14.28
C ILE A 74 -7.04 -4.37 -15.06
N SER A 75 -8.09 -4.93 -14.47
CA SER A 75 -8.86 -6.06 -15.02
C SER A 75 -10.13 -5.65 -15.79
N ALA A 76 -10.47 -4.35 -15.81
CA ALA A 76 -11.68 -3.86 -16.46
C ALA A 76 -11.68 -4.15 -17.98
N THR A 77 -12.63 -4.98 -18.42
CA THR A 77 -12.87 -5.27 -19.86
C THR A 77 -14.04 -4.48 -20.43
N ASN A 78 -14.97 -4.03 -19.58
CA ASN A 78 -16.13 -3.24 -19.96
C ASN A 78 -16.03 -1.84 -19.34
N ASN A 79 -16.12 -0.79 -20.17
CA ASN A 79 -16.02 0.61 -19.75
C ASN A 79 -14.77 0.90 -18.88
N PRO A 80 -13.55 0.67 -19.43
CA PRO A 80 -12.31 0.89 -18.70
C PRO A 80 -12.15 2.36 -18.30
N GLU A 81 -11.39 2.61 -17.23
CA GLU A 81 -10.93 3.96 -16.91
C GLU A 81 -9.93 4.41 -18.00
N MET A 82 -10.24 5.54 -18.64
CA MET A 82 -9.48 6.09 -19.76
C MET A 82 -8.73 7.36 -19.38
N ASN A 83 -8.94 7.89 -18.18
CA ASN A 83 -8.26 9.07 -17.68
C ASN A 83 -6.92 8.69 -16.99
N PRO A 84 -5.76 9.06 -17.58
CA PRO A 84 -4.46 8.77 -16.98
C PRO A 84 -4.27 9.39 -15.60
N ASP A 85 -4.85 10.56 -15.33
CA ASP A 85 -4.72 11.23 -14.03
C ASP A 85 -5.45 10.44 -12.94
N THR A 86 -6.63 9.91 -13.23
CA THR A 86 -7.36 9.02 -12.31
C THR A 86 -6.55 7.76 -12.02
N ILE A 87 -5.94 7.16 -13.05
CA ILE A 87 -5.11 5.95 -12.91
C ILE A 87 -3.88 6.23 -12.06
N ASN A 88 -3.19 7.35 -12.30
CA ASN A 88 -2.03 7.76 -11.51
C ASN A 88 -2.40 8.05 -10.06
N GLN A 89 -3.54 8.71 -9.82
CA GLN A 89 -4.06 8.94 -8.48
C GLN A 89 -4.28 7.62 -7.72
N LYS A 90 -4.81 6.59 -8.41
CA LYS A 90 -5.00 5.26 -7.82
C LYS A 90 -3.68 4.56 -7.50
N ALA A 91 -2.69 4.71 -8.37
CA ALA A 91 -1.33 4.23 -8.09
C ALA A 91 -0.71 4.92 -6.86
N SER A 92 -0.87 6.25 -6.75
CA SER A 92 -0.42 7.01 -5.59
C SER A 92 -1.16 6.58 -4.31
N GLN A 93 -2.46 6.32 -4.37
CA GLN A 93 -3.25 5.84 -3.22
C GLN A 93 -2.72 4.50 -2.68
N VAL A 94 -2.36 3.56 -3.57
CA VAL A 94 -1.74 2.28 -3.16
C VAL A 94 -0.42 2.53 -2.44
N ASN A 95 0.45 3.35 -3.01
CA ASN A 95 1.76 3.64 -2.43
C ASN A 95 1.65 4.36 -1.09
N SER A 96 0.77 5.36 -0.98
CA SER A 96 0.52 6.08 0.28
C SER A 96 -0.08 5.18 1.35
N ALA A 97 -1.04 4.32 1.00
CA ALA A 97 -1.63 3.39 1.96
C ALA A 97 -0.61 2.34 2.42
N LYS A 98 0.29 1.89 1.53
CA LYS A 98 1.41 1.01 1.87
C LYS A 98 2.36 1.68 2.87
N SER A 99 2.79 2.90 2.58
CA SER A 99 3.69 3.65 3.47
C SER A 99 3.04 4.10 4.78
N ALA A 100 1.71 4.02 4.89
CA ALA A 100 0.98 4.35 6.10
C ALA A 100 0.76 3.13 7.02
N LEU A 101 1.13 1.92 6.59
CA LEU A 101 1.19 0.78 7.50
C LEU A 101 2.15 1.09 8.65
N ASN A 102 1.82 0.57 9.83
CA ASN A 102 2.44 1.01 11.08
C ASN A 102 2.69 -0.12 12.08
N GLY A 103 2.85 -1.34 11.60
CA GLY A 103 3.10 -2.50 12.45
C GLY A 103 4.45 -2.41 13.13
N ASP A 104 5.48 -1.94 12.40
CA ASP A 104 6.83 -1.80 12.95
C ASP A 104 6.89 -0.75 14.07
N GLU A 105 6.20 0.39 13.91
CA GLU A 105 6.11 1.43 14.94
C GLU A 105 5.35 0.92 16.17
N LYS A 106 4.30 0.12 15.98
CA LYS A 106 3.57 -0.49 17.09
C LYS A 106 4.45 -1.47 17.86
N LEU A 107 5.28 -2.25 17.16
CA LEU A 107 6.21 -3.18 17.78
C LEU A 107 7.24 -2.43 18.61
N ALA A 108 7.81 -1.37 18.06
CA ALA A 108 8.76 -0.52 18.78
C ALA A 108 8.12 0.10 20.04
N ALA A 109 6.90 0.61 19.94
CA ALA A 109 6.17 1.19 21.07
C ALA A 109 5.84 0.14 22.16
N ALA A 110 5.43 -1.07 21.76
CA ALA A 110 5.16 -2.17 22.68
C ALA A 110 6.43 -2.60 23.42
N LYS A 111 7.55 -2.76 22.71
CA LYS A 111 8.86 -3.07 23.31
C LYS A 111 9.30 -2.00 24.31
N GLN A 112 9.14 -0.73 23.95
CA GLN A 112 9.50 0.37 24.84
C GLN A 112 8.65 0.40 26.11
N THR A 113 7.35 0.11 25.99
CA THR A 113 6.43 0.01 27.13
C THR A 113 6.83 -1.15 28.04
N ALA A 114 7.04 -2.35 27.48
CA ALA A 114 7.46 -3.52 28.25
C ALA A 114 8.79 -3.31 29.00
N LYS A 115 9.78 -2.67 28.36
CA LYS A 115 11.05 -2.32 29.02
C LYS A 115 10.87 -1.33 30.18
N SER A 116 9.98 -0.35 30.01
CA SER A 116 9.64 0.60 31.08
C SER A 116 9.02 -0.12 32.26
N ASP A 117 8.07 -1.02 32.01
CA ASP A 117 7.39 -1.80 33.04
C ASP A 117 8.37 -2.71 33.78
N ILE A 118 9.24 -3.44 33.06
CA ILE A 118 10.34 -4.26 33.64
C ILE A 118 11.26 -3.40 34.52
N GLY A 119 11.59 -2.19 34.08
CA GLY A 119 12.41 -1.26 34.84
C GLY A 119 11.77 -0.79 36.15
N SER A 120 10.45 -0.79 36.23
CA SER A 120 9.69 -0.41 37.43
C SER A 120 9.55 -1.53 38.47
N LEU A 121 9.82 -2.80 38.09
CA LEU A 121 9.72 -3.94 39.00
C LEU A 121 10.82 -3.91 40.07
N THR A 122 10.40 -3.74 41.32
CA THR A 122 11.30 -3.54 42.47
C THR A 122 11.94 -4.82 42.98
N ASP A 123 11.29 -5.97 42.79
CA ASP A 123 11.73 -7.25 43.36
C ASP A 123 12.74 -7.99 42.47
N LEU A 124 12.86 -7.58 41.21
CA LEU A 124 13.84 -8.15 40.30
C LEU A 124 15.26 -7.71 40.66
N ASN A 125 16.22 -8.63 40.52
CA ASN A 125 17.62 -8.26 40.53
C ASN A 125 18.09 -7.81 39.12
N ASN A 126 19.31 -7.29 39.04
CA ASN A 126 19.87 -6.77 37.78
C ASN A 126 19.96 -7.84 36.68
N ALA A 127 20.37 -9.07 37.01
CA ALA A 127 20.51 -10.14 36.03
C ALA A 127 19.15 -10.55 35.45
N GLN A 128 18.12 -10.63 36.30
CA GLN A 128 16.74 -10.92 35.90
C GLN A 128 16.18 -9.81 34.99
N ARG A 129 16.38 -8.53 35.33
CA ARG A 129 15.98 -7.40 34.47
C ARG A 129 16.68 -7.43 33.11
N THR A 130 17.99 -7.65 33.09
CA THR A 130 18.76 -7.71 31.83
C THR A 130 18.27 -8.85 30.94
N ALA A 131 18.04 -10.04 31.50
CA ALA A 131 17.49 -11.17 30.76
C ALA A 131 16.10 -10.84 30.20
N ALA A 132 15.19 -10.30 31.01
CA ALA A 132 13.85 -9.93 30.57
C ALA A 132 13.87 -8.86 29.46
N ASN A 133 14.73 -7.84 29.57
CA ASN A 133 14.88 -6.82 28.52
C ASN A 133 15.43 -7.40 27.21
N ALA A 134 16.34 -8.37 27.27
CA ALA A 134 16.85 -9.05 26.09
C ALA A 134 15.75 -9.85 25.37
N GLU A 135 14.89 -10.55 26.12
CA GLU A 135 13.73 -11.25 25.55
C GLU A 135 12.77 -10.28 24.84
N VAL A 136 12.51 -9.10 25.43
CA VAL A 136 11.70 -8.05 24.79
C VAL A 136 12.34 -7.55 23.50
N ASP A 137 13.66 -7.41 23.45
CA ASP A 137 14.37 -7.01 22.22
C ASP A 137 14.25 -8.06 21.11
N HIS A 138 14.25 -9.34 21.46
CA HIS A 138 14.12 -10.46 20.53
C HIS A 138 12.70 -10.70 20.00
N ALA A 139 11.66 -10.13 20.62
CA ALA A 139 10.29 -10.27 20.12
C ALA A 139 10.16 -9.75 18.66
N GLN A 140 9.56 -10.56 17.79
CA GLN A 140 9.47 -10.26 16.35
C GLN A 140 8.11 -9.69 15.93
N THR A 141 7.06 -9.82 16.76
CA THR A 141 5.68 -9.40 16.44
C THR A 141 4.97 -8.82 17.67
N CYS A 142 3.97 -7.96 17.44
CA CYS A 142 3.13 -7.33 18.47
C CYS A 142 2.01 -8.25 18.97
N SER A 143 1.66 -9.26 18.16
CA SER A 143 0.50 -10.13 18.40
C SER A 143 0.59 -11.00 19.67
N GLY A 144 1.65 -10.86 20.46
CA GLY A 144 1.88 -11.55 21.72
C GLY A 144 1.82 -10.65 22.95
N ASN A 145 0.77 -9.84 23.15
CA ASN A 145 0.40 -9.40 24.51
C ASN A 145 -1.08 -8.99 24.61
N SER A 146 -1.94 -9.97 24.85
CA SER A 146 -3.30 -9.75 25.34
C SER A 146 -3.62 -10.90 26.29
N GLY A 147 -3.05 -10.80 27.51
CA GLY A 147 -3.49 -11.56 28.68
C GLY A 147 -4.66 -10.87 29.36
#